data_AF-A0A7J6Q1N3-F1
#
_entry.id   AF-A0A7J6Q1N3-F1
#
_cell.length_a   1.000
_cell.length_b   1.000
_cell.length_c   1.000
_cell.angle_alpha   90.00
_cell.angle_beta   90.00
_cell.angle_gamma   90.00
#
_symmetry.space_group_name_H-M   'P 1'
#
loop_
_entity.id
_entity.type
_entity.pdbx_description
1 polymer ?
#
loop_
_entity_poly.entity_id
_entity_poly.type
_entity_poly.pdbx_seq_one_letter_code
_entity_poly.pdbx_strand_id
1 'polypeptide(L)'
;PFCSTMLPTIGEDTTLDESIPPTSARGRSSSASMGDFPPGDGGREAPVFSCGGVGDEEPIQRTADEAAESKWSAVNKGYYSDPYIMQMCRHSVHRQPVINRGYFARVQAMRDAVLDFIDDAKKDGKDTVQIVSLGAGLDTTYWWLREQEEVKGIRLGYLELDMPEVVDRKSSMVMRREALWSCLGNSKDDLLVKDGCGARCIRADEYRSACCDLRSVETVSAALAEIGFQTVGVPTMYIAECVLV
;
A
#
# COMPACT_ATOMS: atom_id res chain seq x y z
N PRO A 1 30.80 11.27 -17.03
CA PRO A 1 30.33 11.38 -18.44
C PRO A 1 28.83 11.69 -18.46
N PHE A 2 28.51 12.97 -18.67
CA PHE A 2 27.15 13.50 -18.78
C PHE A 2 26.42 12.91 -20.00
N CYS A 3 25.16 12.52 -19.84
CA CYS A 3 24.27 12.24 -20.97
C CYS A 3 23.27 13.41 -21.11
N SER A 4 23.20 13.97 -22.31
CA SER A 4 22.42 15.15 -22.67
C SER A 4 21.57 14.85 -23.92
N THR A 5 20.35 15.39 -23.93
CA THR A 5 19.41 15.55 -25.08
C THR A 5 18.76 14.27 -25.64
N MET A 6 17.50 14.22 -26.11
CA MET A 6 16.62 15.22 -26.75
C MET A 6 15.12 14.94 -26.48
N LEU A 7 14.32 16.00 -26.41
CA LEU A 7 12.87 16.02 -26.64
C LEU A 7 12.59 16.24 -28.14
N PRO A 8 11.42 15.82 -28.65
CA PRO A 8 10.78 16.53 -29.76
C PRO A 8 9.41 17.11 -29.40
N THR A 9 9.11 18.16 -30.15
CA THR A 9 8.10 19.21 -30.04
C THR A 9 6.72 18.85 -30.59
N ILE A 10 5.75 19.60 -30.08
CA ILE A 10 4.36 19.74 -30.47
C ILE A 10 4.21 20.17 -31.95
N GLY A 11 3.20 19.63 -32.62
CA GLY A 11 2.64 20.16 -33.86
C GLY A 11 1.11 20.12 -33.80
N GLU A 12 0.50 21.30 -33.82
CA GLU A 12 -0.92 21.53 -34.10
C GLU A 12 -1.17 21.34 -35.60
N ASP A 13 -2.30 20.76 -36.00
CA ASP A 13 -3.29 21.47 -36.84
C ASP A 13 -4.63 20.73 -36.95
N THR A 14 -5.63 21.56 -37.22
CA THR A 14 -7.09 21.48 -37.23
C THR A 14 -7.73 20.59 -38.32
N THR A 15 -8.98 20.16 -38.11
CA THR A 15 -10.18 20.59 -38.88
C THR A 15 -11.45 19.80 -38.47
N LEU A 16 -12.56 20.52 -38.54
CA LEU A 16 -13.95 20.15 -38.24
C LEU A 16 -14.55 19.20 -39.29
N ASP A 17 -15.51 18.34 -38.90
CA ASP A 17 -16.81 18.26 -39.60
C ASP A 17 -17.88 17.48 -38.79
N GLU A 18 -19.12 17.89 -38.97
CA GLU A 18 -20.39 17.49 -38.34
C GLU A 18 -20.88 16.09 -38.77
N SER A 19 -21.71 15.44 -37.94
CA SER A 19 -23.06 14.95 -38.32
C SER A 19 -23.68 13.95 -37.31
N ILE A 20 -24.92 14.24 -36.91
CA ILE A 20 -25.95 13.41 -36.23
C ILE A 20 -26.95 13.04 -37.36
N PRO A 21 -27.63 11.85 -37.49
CA PRO A 21 -28.67 11.29 -36.57
C PRO A 21 -28.88 9.73 -36.68
N PRO A 22 -30.04 9.10 -36.35
CA PRO A 22 -30.70 8.98 -35.04
C PRO A 22 -31.17 7.53 -34.63
N THR A 23 -31.55 7.40 -33.36
CA THR A 23 -32.56 6.54 -32.67
C THR A 23 -33.21 5.29 -33.30
N SER A 24 -33.26 4.17 -32.55
CA SER A 24 -34.44 3.40 -32.07
C SER A 24 -33.92 2.16 -31.29
N ALA A 25 -34.57 1.45 -30.35
CA ALA A 25 -35.90 1.43 -29.77
C ALA A 25 -35.79 0.84 -28.34
N ARG A 26 -36.64 1.29 -27.39
CA ARG A 26 -36.81 0.67 -26.06
C ARG A 26 -38.10 -0.15 -26.05
N GLY A 27 -38.00 -1.43 -25.69
CA GLY A 27 -39.12 -2.30 -25.34
C GLY A 27 -39.20 -2.52 -23.83
N ARG A 28 -40.37 -2.23 -23.26
CA ARG A 28 -40.90 -2.64 -21.93
C ARG A 28 -41.22 -4.17 -21.97
N SER A 29 -41.46 -4.98 -20.93
CA SER A 29 -41.67 -4.92 -19.47
C SER A 29 -41.89 -6.38 -18.96
N SER A 30 -41.73 -6.60 -17.63
CA SER A 30 -42.51 -7.51 -16.72
C SER A 30 -42.54 -9.04 -16.99
N SER A 31 -42.60 -9.99 -16.05
CA SER A 31 -42.66 -10.12 -14.57
C SER A 31 -42.81 -11.62 -14.24
N ALA A 32 -42.27 -12.08 -13.08
CA ALA A 32 -42.70 -13.17 -12.14
C ALA A 32 -43.24 -14.54 -12.68
N SER A 33 -43.08 -15.74 -12.08
CA SER A 33 -42.93 -16.20 -10.68
C SER A 33 -42.61 -17.72 -10.60
N MET A 34 -41.82 -18.11 -9.58
CA MET A 34 -41.94 -19.22 -8.59
C MET A 34 -42.27 -20.70 -8.92
N GLY A 35 -41.56 -21.59 -8.19
CA GLY A 35 -41.90 -22.98 -7.82
C GLY A 35 -40.64 -23.79 -7.41
N ASP A 36 -40.09 -23.64 -6.19
CA ASP A 36 -40.28 -24.43 -4.96
C ASP A 36 -39.83 -25.92 -4.96
N PHE A 37 -38.77 -26.25 -4.19
CA PHE A 37 -38.46 -27.57 -3.58
C PHE A 37 -37.54 -27.37 -2.33
N PRO A 38 -37.57 -28.28 -1.33
CA PRO A 38 -37.39 -27.99 0.11
C PRO A 38 -35.93 -28.11 0.63
N PRO A 39 -35.64 -27.66 1.87
CA PRO A 39 -34.29 -27.74 2.44
C PRO A 39 -34.03 -29.09 3.15
N GLY A 40 -32.86 -29.66 2.87
CA GLY A 40 -32.25 -30.77 3.62
C GLY A 40 -31.07 -30.25 4.45
N ASP A 41 -30.97 -30.80 5.65
CA ASP A 41 -30.11 -30.47 6.77
C ASP A 41 -28.60 -30.73 6.54
N GLY A 42 -27.75 -30.00 7.27
CA GLY A 42 -26.40 -30.46 7.63
C GLY A 42 -25.22 -29.95 6.80
N GLY A 43 -24.64 -28.82 7.21
CA GLY A 43 -23.28 -28.41 6.82
C GLY A 43 -22.82 -27.21 7.62
N ARG A 44 -21.94 -27.41 8.61
CA ARG A 44 -21.32 -26.33 9.37
C ARG A 44 -20.46 -25.48 8.44
N GLU A 45 -20.99 -24.35 7.97
CA GLU A 45 -20.18 -23.29 7.37
C GLU A 45 -19.34 -22.62 8.46
N ALA A 46 -18.05 -22.45 8.18
CA ALA A 46 -17.14 -21.67 9.00
C ALA A 46 -17.66 -20.22 9.10
N PRO A 47 -17.44 -19.50 10.22
CA PRO A 47 -18.00 -18.17 10.37
C PRO A 47 -17.33 -17.24 9.36
N VAL A 48 -18.09 -16.83 8.35
CA VAL A 48 -17.79 -15.64 7.57
C VAL A 48 -17.96 -14.47 8.54
N PHE A 49 -16.86 -14.03 9.14
CA PHE A 49 -16.87 -12.81 9.95
C PHE A 49 -17.16 -11.62 9.03
N SER A 50 -18.42 -11.21 9.02
CA SER A 50 -18.84 -9.90 8.54
C SER A 50 -18.19 -8.85 9.44
N CYS A 51 -17.15 -8.21 8.94
CA CYS A 51 -16.58 -7.01 9.52
C CYS A 51 -17.29 -5.79 8.91
N GLY A 52 -17.69 -4.82 9.74
CA GLY A 52 -18.12 -3.51 9.26
C GLY A 52 -19.29 -2.88 10.02
N GLY A 53 -19.09 -2.54 11.29
CA GLY A 53 -19.85 -1.46 11.92
C GLY A 53 -19.32 -0.12 11.38
N VAL A 54 -20.21 0.71 10.84
CA VAL A 54 -19.94 1.94 10.06
C VAL A 54 -19.45 3.12 10.93
N GLY A 55 -18.65 2.88 11.98
CA GLY A 55 -18.31 3.88 13.00
C GLY A 55 -16.83 4.17 13.23
N ASP A 56 -15.95 3.17 13.02
CA ASP A 56 -14.54 3.24 13.46
C ASP A 56 -13.54 3.50 12.32
N GLU A 57 -14.02 3.62 11.08
CA GLU A 57 -13.17 3.76 9.88
C GLU A 57 -12.56 5.17 9.75
N GLU A 58 -13.29 6.20 10.17
CA GLU A 58 -12.90 7.61 10.00
C GLU A 58 -11.70 8.03 10.86
N PRO A 59 -11.61 7.66 12.16
CA PRO A 59 -10.45 8.01 13.00
C PRO A 59 -9.14 7.35 12.55
N ILE A 60 -9.21 6.11 12.08
CA ILE A 60 -8.03 5.32 11.64
C ILE A 60 -7.43 5.98 10.38
N GLN A 61 -8.27 6.26 9.39
CA GLN A 61 -7.83 6.95 8.16
C GLN A 61 -7.26 8.34 8.44
N ARG A 62 -7.88 9.09 9.37
CA ARG A 62 -7.40 10.42 9.77
C ARG A 62 -6.01 10.38 10.39
N THR A 63 -5.73 9.38 11.22
CA THR A 63 -4.41 9.25 11.86
C THR A 63 -3.32 8.93 10.82
N ALA A 64 -3.62 8.05 9.86
CA ALA A 64 -2.72 7.76 8.75
C ALA A 64 -2.43 9.00 7.88
N ASP A 65 -3.46 9.81 7.60
CA ASP A 65 -3.32 11.07 6.87
C ASP A 65 -2.49 12.09 7.63
N GLU A 66 -2.78 12.31 8.91
CA GLU A 66 -2.06 13.29 9.72
C GLU A 66 -0.55 12.96 9.83
N ALA A 67 -0.22 11.67 9.94
CA ALA A 67 1.16 11.20 9.95
C ALA A 67 1.85 11.44 8.60
N ALA A 68 1.22 11.07 7.49
CA ALA A 68 1.78 11.24 6.15
C ALA A 68 1.98 12.73 5.80
N GLU A 69 0.98 13.57 6.10
CA GLU A 69 1.04 15.01 5.88
C GLU A 69 2.14 15.67 6.72
N SER A 70 2.34 15.22 7.97
CA SER A 70 3.40 15.73 8.83
C SER A 70 4.80 15.29 8.36
N LYS A 71 4.94 14.04 7.89
CA LYS A 71 6.14 13.54 7.19
C LYS A 71 6.43 14.42 5.95
N TRP A 72 5.42 14.70 5.12
CA TRP A 72 5.58 15.57 3.95
C TRP A 72 5.95 17.01 4.31
N SER A 73 5.40 17.56 5.39
CA SER A 73 5.77 18.90 5.89
C SER A 73 7.27 19.00 6.20
N ALA A 74 7.83 17.96 6.85
CA ALA A 74 9.24 17.89 7.17
C ALA A 74 10.11 17.78 5.90
N VAL A 75 9.71 16.97 4.91
CA VAL A 75 10.39 16.85 3.61
C VAL A 75 10.40 18.18 2.85
N ASN A 76 9.27 18.88 2.77
CA ASN A 76 9.18 20.19 2.11
C ASN A 76 10.06 21.26 2.77
N LYS A 77 10.44 21.06 4.04
CA LYS A 77 11.37 21.94 4.77
C LYS A 77 12.82 21.47 4.72
N GLY A 78 13.11 20.39 3.99
CA GLY A 78 14.46 19.87 3.79
C GLY A 78 15.03 19.12 4.99
N TYR A 79 14.20 18.63 5.90
CA TYR A 79 14.69 17.83 7.04
C TYR A 79 15.26 16.47 6.58
N TYR A 80 14.63 15.83 5.60
CA TYR A 80 15.11 14.61 4.97
C TYR A 80 14.53 14.50 3.55
N SER A 81 15.08 13.58 2.75
CA SER A 81 14.59 13.31 1.39
C SER A 81 13.63 12.12 1.38
N ASP A 82 12.48 12.33 0.75
CA ASP A 82 11.51 11.29 0.40
C ASP A 82 10.68 11.79 -0.80
N PRO A 83 11.00 11.37 -2.03
CA PRO A 83 10.26 11.81 -3.21
C PRO A 83 8.86 11.18 -3.31
N TYR A 84 8.57 10.16 -2.50
CA TYR A 84 7.35 9.36 -2.57
C TYR A 84 6.25 9.86 -1.65
N ILE A 85 6.59 10.46 -0.49
CA ILE A 85 5.58 10.85 0.51
C ILE A 85 4.53 11.84 -0.04
N MET A 86 4.91 12.71 -0.97
CA MET A 86 3.96 13.64 -1.60
C MET A 86 2.89 12.91 -2.43
N GLN A 87 3.24 11.74 -2.98
CA GLN A 87 2.31 10.90 -3.75
C GLN A 87 1.28 10.23 -2.84
N MET A 88 1.60 10.14 -1.55
CA MET A 88 0.74 9.58 -0.51
C MET A 88 -0.14 10.63 0.19
N CYS A 89 -0.07 11.90 -0.21
CA CYS A 89 -0.82 12.98 0.43
C CYS A 89 -1.75 13.67 -0.57
N ARG A 90 -2.86 14.23 -0.08
CA ARG A 90 -3.79 15.04 -0.90
C ARG A 90 -3.31 16.48 -1.08
N HIS A 91 -2.73 17.07 -0.02
CA HIS A 91 -2.31 18.46 0.02
C HIS A 91 -1.17 18.66 1.03
N SER A 92 -0.34 19.67 0.81
CA SER A 92 0.77 19.96 1.71
C SER A 92 0.26 20.73 2.91
N VAL A 93 0.71 20.34 4.10
CA VAL A 93 0.40 21.04 5.34
C VAL A 93 1.64 21.73 5.90
N HIS A 94 1.43 22.87 6.55
CA HIS A 94 2.45 23.49 7.38
C HIS A 94 2.41 22.90 8.79
N ARG A 95 3.55 22.42 9.28
CA ARG A 95 3.77 22.07 10.69
C ARG A 95 4.84 22.98 11.29
N GLN A 96 4.70 23.21 12.61
CA GLN A 96 5.68 23.99 13.37
C GLN A 96 7.06 23.31 13.35
N PRO A 97 8.17 24.08 13.47
CA PRO A 97 9.52 23.51 13.43
C PRO A 97 9.75 22.37 14.43
N VAL A 98 9.16 22.43 15.63
CA VAL A 98 9.28 21.37 16.64
C VAL A 98 8.65 20.06 16.18
N ILE A 99 7.52 20.11 15.47
CA ILE A 99 6.84 18.94 14.91
C ILE A 99 7.70 18.34 13.79
N ASN A 100 8.22 19.17 12.88
CA ASN A 100 9.09 18.71 11.80
C ASN A 100 10.37 18.05 12.32
N ARG A 101 10.98 18.61 13.38
CA ARG A 101 12.12 17.99 14.07
C ARG A 101 11.77 16.63 14.67
N GLY A 102 10.58 16.52 15.28
CA GLY A 102 10.09 15.25 15.82
C GLY A 102 9.92 14.19 14.73
N TYR A 103 9.28 14.54 13.61
CA TYR A 103 9.12 13.62 12.48
C TYR A 103 10.45 13.27 11.80
N PHE A 104 11.39 14.22 11.70
CA PHE A 104 12.74 13.93 11.23
C PHE A 104 13.43 12.87 12.11
N ALA A 105 13.47 13.09 13.43
CA ALA A 105 14.08 12.13 14.34
C ALA A 105 13.40 10.76 14.28
N ARG A 106 12.07 10.74 14.22
CA ARG A 106 11.25 9.53 14.09
C ARG A 106 11.59 8.74 12.82
N VAL A 107 11.61 9.41 11.66
CA VAL A 107 11.90 8.77 10.37
C VAL A 107 13.36 8.32 10.30
N GLN A 108 14.30 9.16 10.74
CA GLN A 108 15.72 8.82 10.70
C GLN A 108 16.02 7.62 11.59
N ALA A 109 15.49 7.58 12.82
CA ALA A 109 15.68 6.44 13.72
C ALA A 109 15.15 5.13 13.12
N MET A 110 14.00 5.17 12.44
CA MET A 110 13.46 3.98 11.77
C MET A 110 14.33 3.54 10.59
N ARG A 111 14.75 4.51 9.77
CA ARG A 111 15.60 4.26 8.60
C ARG A 111 16.95 3.67 8.99
N ASP A 112 17.61 4.25 9.99
CA ASP A 112 18.89 3.76 10.50
C ASP A 112 18.76 2.32 11.02
N ALA A 113 17.72 2.04 11.82
CA ALA A 113 17.48 0.69 12.34
C ALA A 113 17.22 -0.35 11.24
N VAL A 114 16.50 0.04 10.17
CA VAL A 114 16.27 -0.82 9.01
C VAL A 114 17.57 -1.11 8.26
N LEU A 115 18.41 -0.10 8.02
CA LEU A 115 19.68 -0.28 7.32
C LEU A 115 20.65 -1.13 8.14
N ASP A 116 20.79 -0.85 9.44
CA ASP A 116 21.63 -1.63 10.35
C ASP A 116 21.21 -3.11 10.37
N PHE A 117 19.89 -3.39 10.42
CA PHE A 117 19.37 -4.75 10.36
C PHE A 117 19.76 -5.48 9.07
N ILE A 118 19.67 -4.81 7.92
CA ILE A 118 20.02 -5.40 6.63
C ILE A 118 21.53 -5.65 6.55
N ASP A 119 22.34 -4.69 6.99
CA ASP A 119 23.79 -4.80 7.01
C ASP A 119 24.26 -5.94 7.92
N ASP A 120 23.66 -6.10 9.09
CA ASP A 120 23.99 -7.20 9.99
C ASP A 120 23.59 -8.55 9.42
N ALA A 121 22.40 -8.65 8.79
CA ALA A 121 22.02 -9.87 8.08
C ALA A 121 23.01 -10.24 6.96
N LYS A 122 23.51 -9.25 6.21
CA LYS A 122 24.56 -9.48 5.19
C LYS A 122 25.86 -9.96 5.79
N LYS A 123 26.31 -9.37 6.90
CA LYS A 123 27.53 -9.81 7.62
C LYS A 123 27.41 -11.25 8.11
N ASP A 124 26.21 -11.66 8.48
CA ASP A 124 25.88 -13.04 8.86
C ASP A 124 25.73 -14.00 7.65
N GLY A 125 26.05 -13.53 6.45
CA GLY A 125 26.01 -14.32 5.22
C GLY A 125 24.60 -14.63 4.72
N LYS A 126 23.61 -13.81 5.07
CA LYS A 126 22.23 -13.95 4.60
C LYS A 126 22.06 -13.25 3.25
N ASP A 127 21.35 -13.92 2.35
CA ASP A 127 21.01 -13.42 1.01
C ASP A 127 19.56 -12.92 0.90
N THR A 128 18.77 -13.08 1.96
CA THR A 128 17.35 -12.76 2.02
C THR A 128 17.00 -12.20 3.41
N VAL A 129 16.17 -11.16 3.44
CA VAL A 129 15.62 -10.55 4.67
C VAL A 129 14.15 -10.25 4.51
N GLN A 130 13.43 -10.19 5.63
CA GLN A 130 12.04 -9.76 5.68
C GLN A 130 11.86 -8.55 6.59
N ILE A 131 10.99 -7.64 6.17
CA ILE A 131 10.54 -6.51 6.98
C ILE A 131 9.02 -6.58 7.03
N VAL A 132 8.47 -6.63 8.24
CA VAL A 132 7.04 -6.67 8.49
C VAL A 132 6.64 -5.34 9.13
N SER A 133 5.96 -4.49 8.37
CA SER A 133 5.39 -3.23 8.88
C SER A 133 3.96 -3.45 9.35
N LEU A 134 3.78 -3.47 10.66
CA LEU A 134 2.48 -3.55 11.33
C LEU A 134 1.91 -2.14 11.46
N GLY A 135 0.70 -1.92 10.94
CA GLY A 135 0.06 -0.60 10.91
C GLY A 135 0.84 0.36 10.02
N ALA A 136 1.15 -0.08 8.80
CA ALA A 136 2.02 0.65 7.88
C ALA A 136 1.46 2.02 7.44
N GLY A 137 0.15 2.26 7.57
CA GLY A 137 -0.48 3.50 7.16
C GLY A 137 -0.16 3.84 5.71
N LEU A 138 0.22 5.09 5.47
CA LEU A 138 0.66 5.57 4.16
C LEU A 138 2.19 5.68 4.05
N ASP A 139 2.91 4.84 4.80
CA ASP A 139 4.37 4.89 4.84
C ASP A 139 5.03 4.57 3.48
N THR A 140 6.16 5.22 3.23
CA THR A 140 6.92 5.18 1.97
C THR A 140 8.29 4.51 2.09
N THR A 141 8.60 3.90 3.24
CA THR A 141 9.91 3.32 3.53
C THR A 141 10.32 2.27 2.51
N TYR A 142 9.41 1.43 2.02
CA TYR A 142 9.73 0.45 0.97
C TYR A 142 10.35 1.10 -0.27
N TRP A 143 9.73 2.16 -0.80
CA TRP A 143 10.23 2.84 -2.00
C TRP A 143 11.57 3.52 -1.75
N TRP A 144 11.71 4.20 -0.61
CA TRP A 144 12.99 4.79 -0.19
C TRP A 144 14.09 3.73 -0.04
N LEU A 145 13.76 2.58 0.57
CA LEU A 145 14.70 1.50 0.88
C LEU A 145 15.29 0.89 -0.39
N ARG A 146 14.52 0.82 -1.48
CA ARG A 146 14.99 0.31 -2.76
C ARG A 146 16.04 1.17 -3.46
N GLU A 147 16.13 2.43 -3.07
CA GLU A 147 17.15 3.35 -3.57
C GLU A 147 18.47 3.24 -2.77
N GLN A 148 18.49 2.48 -1.67
CA GLN A 148 19.65 2.37 -0.78
C GLN A 148 20.63 1.28 -1.25
N GLU A 149 21.92 1.52 -1.03
CA GLU A 149 22.99 0.59 -1.44
C GLU A 149 22.99 -0.69 -0.59
N GLU A 150 22.59 -0.55 0.67
CA GLU A 150 22.46 -1.59 1.69
C GLU A 150 21.48 -2.68 1.26
N VAL A 151 20.52 -2.38 0.39
CA VAL A 151 19.55 -3.38 -0.11
C VAL A 151 20.04 -4.06 -1.40
N LYS A 152 21.08 -3.53 -2.06
CA LYS A 152 21.59 -4.18 -3.28
C LYS A 152 22.25 -5.52 -2.95
N GLY A 153 21.93 -6.54 -3.74
CA GLY A 153 22.49 -7.88 -3.58
C GLY A 153 21.88 -8.70 -2.44
N ILE A 154 20.81 -8.22 -1.80
CA ILE A 154 19.98 -9.01 -0.88
C ILE A 154 18.53 -9.01 -1.37
N ARG A 155 17.85 -10.14 -1.24
CA ARG A 155 16.43 -10.26 -1.57
C ARG A 155 15.60 -9.70 -0.41
N LEU A 156 14.77 -8.70 -0.69
CA LEU A 156 13.89 -8.07 0.30
C LEU A 156 12.46 -8.62 0.20
N GLY A 157 11.92 -9.13 1.32
CA GLY A 157 10.50 -9.37 1.50
C GLY A 157 9.87 -8.31 2.40
N TYR A 158 9.25 -7.29 1.82
CA TYR A 158 8.57 -6.21 2.54
C TYR A 158 7.07 -6.51 2.63
N LEU A 159 6.59 -6.72 3.85
CA LEU A 159 5.23 -7.14 4.16
C LEU A 159 4.55 -6.05 4.98
N GLU A 160 3.40 -5.57 4.52
CA GLU A 160 2.61 -4.57 5.24
C GLU A 160 1.28 -5.15 5.70
N LEU A 161 0.90 -4.84 6.94
CA LEU A 161 -0.42 -5.15 7.48
C LEU A 161 -1.07 -3.86 7.97
N ASP A 162 -2.34 -3.66 7.63
CA ASP A 162 -3.15 -2.57 8.16
C ASP A 162 -4.64 -2.90 8.04
N MET A 163 -5.51 -2.04 8.58
CA MET A 163 -6.96 -2.19 8.45
C MET A 163 -7.40 -2.12 6.98
N PRO A 164 -8.47 -2.83 6.59
CA PRO A 164 -8.90 -2.94 5.19
C PRO A 164 -9.03 -1.60 4.46
N GLU A 165 -9.54 -0.58 5.15
CA GLU A 165 -9.79 0.73 4.58
C GLU A 165 -8.49 1.50 4.30
N VAL A 166 -7.46 1.28 5.12
CA VAL A 166 -6.13 1.88 4.93
C VAL A 166 -5.41 1.17 3.79
N VAL A 167 -5.46 -0.17 3.74
CA VAL A 167 -4.83 -0.96 2.67
C VAL A 167 -5.46 -0.67 1.32
N ASP A 168 -6.80 -0.69 1.20
CA ASP A 168 -7.50 -0.40 -0.06
C ASP A 168 -7.17 1.01 -0.58
N ARG A 169 -7.10 1.98 0.34
CA ARG A 169 -6.76 3.36 0.02
C ARG A 169 -5.30 3.49 -0.42
N LYS A 170 -4.35 2.93 0.30
CA LYS A 170 -2.92 2.94 -0.07
C LYS A 170 -2.73 2.26 -1.43
N SER A 171 -3.31 1.08 -1.64
CA SER A 171 -3.29 0.36 -2.92
C SER A 171 -3.84 1.22 -4.06
N SER A 172 -4.94 1.93 -3.83
CA SER A 172 -5.50 2.87 -4.81
C SER A 172 -4.54 4.00 -5.16
N MET A 173 -3.84 4.54 -4.18
CA MET A 173 -2.93 5.67 -4.35
C MET A 173 -1.69 5.24 -5.13
N VAL A 174 -1.09 4.10 -4.74
CA VAL A 174 0.03 3.48 -5.46
C VAL A 174 -0.31 3.25 -6.93
N MET A 175 -1.47 2.65 -7.24
CA MET A 175 -1.84 2.28 -8.60
C MET A 175 -2.20 3.47 -9.50
N ARG A 176 -2.52 4.63 -8.92
CA ARG A 176 -2.73 5.88 -9.67
C ARG A 176 -1.43 6.62 -9.99
N ARG A 177 -0.31 6.26 -9.38
CA ARG A 177 0.96 7.01 -9.47
C ARG A 177 2.05 6.14 -10.07
N GLU A 178 2.47 6.48 -11.29
CA GLU A 178 3.51 5.73 -12.00
C GLU A 178 4.80 5.58 -11.22
N ALA A 179 5.26 6.66 -10.60
CA ALA A 179 6.43 6.65 -9.73
C ALA A 179 6.39 5.63 -8.57
N LEU A 180 5.21 5.10 -8.22
CA LEU A 180 5.06 4.09 -7.16
C LEU A 180 4.85 2.69 -7.72
N TRP A 181 3.89 2.49 -8.62
CA TRP A 181 3.56 1.15 -9.09
C TRP A 181 4.61 0.57 -10.03
N SER A 182 5.33 1.40 -10.80
CA SER A 182 6.35 0.92 -11.75
C SER A 182 7.57 0.33 -11.04
N CYS A 183 7.77 0.66 -9.76
CA CYS A 183 8.78 0.00 -8.94
C CYS A 183 8.36 -1.45 -8.67
N LEU A 184 7.08 -1.71 -8.44
CA LEU A 184 6.59 -2.99 -7.91
C LEU A 184 6.52 -4.10 -8.96
N GLY A 185 6.38 -3.76 -10.24
CA GLY A 185 6.31 -4.72 -11.32
C GLY A 185 6.04 -4.07 -12.67
N ASN A 186 5.84 -4.91 -13.70
CA ASN A 186 5.73 -4.46 -15.10
C ASN A 186 4.31 -4.10 -15.53
N SER A 187 3.29 -4.59 -14.82
CA SER A 187 1.87 -4.38 -15.16
C SER A 187 1.07 -4.10 -13.89
N LYS A 188 0.09 -3.20 -13.95
CA LYS A 188 -0.80 -2.88 -12.82
C LYS A 188 -1.73 -4.04 -12.46
N ASP A 189 -2.22 -4.75 -13.48
CA ASP A 189 -3.24 -5.78 -13.30
C ASP A 189 -2.69 -6.99 -12.56
N ASP A 190 -1.39 -7.25 -12.69
CA ASP A 190 -0.71 -8.37 -12.01
C ASP A 190 -0.39 -8.06 -10.54
N LEU A 191 -0.43 -6.78 -10.15
CA LEU A 191 -0.04 -6.33 -8.81
C LEU A 191 -1.20 -6.27 -7.82
N LEU A 192 -2.44 -6.21 -8.31
CA LEU A 192 -3.62 -6.03 -7.47
C LEU A 192 -4.38 -7.34 -7.28
N VAL A 193 -4.65 -7.69 -6.03
CA VAL A 193 -5.59 -8.75 -5.66
C VAL A 193 -6.70 -8.19 -4.79
N LYS A 194 -7.86 -8.86 -4.78
CA LYS A 194 -8.91 -8.59 -3.80
C LYS A 194 -8.77 -9.55 -2.64
N ASP A 195 -8.69 -9.00 -1.44
CA ASP A 195 -8.71 -9.74 -0.19
C ASP A 195 -10.12 -10.31 0.09
N GLY A 196 -10.23 -11.25 1.04
CA GLY A 196 -11.51 -11.85 1.45
C GLY A 196 -12.53 -10.84 1.99
N CYS A 197 -12.04 -9.70 2.51
CA CYS A 197 -12.86 -8.56 2.93
C CYS A 197 -13.26 -7.61 1.77
N GLY A 198 -12.82 -7.87 0.54
CA GLY A 198 -13.13 -7.08 -0.66
C GLY A 198 -12.21 -5.89 -0.92
N ALA A 199 -11.32 -5.56 0.02
CA ALA A 199 -10.29 -4.53 -0.13
C ALA A 199 -9.25 -4.92 -1.19
N ARG A 200 -8.70 -3.93 -1.89
CA ARG A 200 -7.59 -4.11 -2.82
C ARG A 200 -6.27 -4.14 -2.07
N CYS A 201 -5.50 -5.17 -2.35
CA CYS A 201 -4.20 -5.43 -1.78
C CYS A 201 -3.15 -5.52 -2.89
N ILE A 202 -1.90 -5.18 -2.56
CA ILE A 202 -0.78 -5.33 -3.47
C ILE A 202 -0.11 -6.68 -3.24
N ARG A 203 0.19 -7.41 -4.32
CA ARG A 203 0.97 -8.65 -4.33
C ARG A 203 2.08 -8.54 -5.39
N ALA A 204 3.21 -7.95 -5.00
CA ALA A 204 4.43 -7.93 -5.80
C ALA A 204 5.44 -8.97 -5.28
N ASP A 205 6.53 -9.15 -6.03
CA ASP A 205 7.59 -10.10 -5.68
C ASP A 205 8.29 -9.76 -4.36
N GLU A 206 8.56 -8.46 -4.14
CA GLU A 206 9.26 -7.95 -2.95
C GLU A 206 8.36 -7.17 -1.99
N TYR A 207 7.17 -6.72 -2.43
CA TYR A 207 6.25 -5.92 -1.61
C TYR A 207 4.85 -6.51 -1.62
N ARG A 208 4.32 -6.83 -0.45
CA ARG A 208 2.98 -7.42 -0.30
C ARG A 208 2.25 -6.80 0.87
N SER A 209 0.97 -6.48 0.70
CA SER A 209 0.14 -5.84 1.74
C SER A 209 -1.11 -6.65 2.05
N ALA A 210 -1.43 -6.99 3.29
CA ALA A 210 -2.71 -7.66 3.62
C ALA A 210 -3.55 -6.84 4.59
N CYS A 211 -4.86 -7.05 4.51
CA CYS A 211 -5.79 -6.48 5.47
C CYS A 211 -5.74 -7.30 6.75
N CYS A 212 -5.56 -6.64 7.88
CA CYS A 212 -5.45 -7.31 9.17
C CYS A 212 -5.84 -6.37 10.32
N ASP A 213 -6.75 -6.85 11.17
CA ASP A 213 -6.92 -6.30 12.50
C ASP A 213 -5.79 -6.83 13.40
N LEU A 214 -4.90 -5.92 13.82
CA LEU A 214 -3.71 -6.24 14.61
C LEU A 214 -4.01 -6.64 16.06
N ARG A 215 -5.27 -6.53 16.51
CA ARG A 215 -5.68 -6.86 17.88
C ARG A 215 -5.72 -8.37 18.16
N SER A 216 -5.76 -9.21 17.12
CA SER A 216 -5.68 -10.66 17.24
C SER A 216 -4.38 -11.18 16.64
N VAL A 217 -3.66 -12.00 17.40
CA VAL A 217 -2.40 -12.59 16.94
C VAL A 217 -2.67 -13.66 15.87
N GLU A 218 -3.83 -14.32 15.96
CA GLU A 218 -4.29 -15.32 15.00
C GLU A 218 -4.57 -14.68 13.64
N THR A 219 -5.23 -13.51 13.60
CA THR A 219 -5.47 -12.76 12.36
C THR A 219 -4.17 -12.26 11.74
N VAL A 220 -3.22 -11.77 12.55
CA VAL A 220 -1.89 -11.37 12.08
C VAL A 220 -1.13 -12.55 11.48
N SER A 221 -1.13 -13.69 12.17
CA SER A 221 -0.43 -14.90 11.71
C SER A 221 -1.02 -15.43 10.40
N ALA A 222 -2.36 -15.43 10.29
CA ALA A 222 -3.05 -15.85 9.07
C ALA A 222 -2.76 -14.91 7.90
N ALA A 223 -2.84 -13.59 8.12
CA ALA A 223 -2.56 -12.59 7.09
C ALA A 223 -1.10 -12.66 6.59
N LEU A 224 -0.13 -12.83 7.50
CA LEU A 224 1.28 -13.02 7.14
C LEU A 224 1.49 -14.28 6.30
N ALA A 225 0.88 -15.40 6.69
CA ALA A 225 0.97 -16.65 5.94
C ALA A 225 0.40 -16.49 4.52
N GLU A 226 -0.72 -15.79 4.37
CA GLU A 226 -1.33 -15.51 3.07
C GLU A 226 -0.41 -14.72 2.14
N ILE A 227 0.33 -13.74 2.67
CA ILE A 227 1.25 -12.90 1.88
C ILE A 227 2.67 -13.47 1.79
N GLY A 228 2.82 -14.78 2.03
CA GLY A 228 4.08 -15.49 1.80
C GLY A 228 5.18 -15.15 2.81
N PHE A 229 4.81 -14.86 4.06
CA PHE A 229 5.76 -14.74 5.16
C PHE A 229 6.52 -16.06 5.38
N GLN A 230 7.84 -15.97 5.48
CA GLN A 230 8.72 -17.10 5.73
C GLN A 230 9.04 -17.20 7.22
N THR A 231 8.65 -18.32 7.83
CA THR A 231 8.74 -18.54 9.28
C THR A 231 10.08 -19.06 9.76
N VAL A 232 10.91 -19.62 8.87
CA VAL A 232 12.17 -20.29 9.23
C VAL A 232 13.29 -19.84 8.31
N GLY A 233 14.46 -19.59 8.90
CA GLY A 233 15.72 -19.41 8.16
C GLY A 233 15.96 -18.01 7.59
N VAL A 234 14.97 -17.12 7.65
CA VAL A 234 15.08 -15.74 7.12
C VAL A 234 15.00 -14.70 8.24
N PRO A 235 16.04 -13.87 8.43
CA PRO A 235 16.00 -12.76 9.37
C PRO A 235 14.79 -11.88 9.10
N THR A 236 14.06 -11.53 10.14
CA THR A 236 12.83 -10.75 10.03
C THR A 236 12.86 -9.60 11.03
N MET A 237 12.68 -8.38 10.54
CA MET A 237 12.46 -7.19 11.35
C MET A 237 10.97 -6.87 11.38
N TYR A 238 10.42 -6.62 12.58
CA TYR A 238 9.06 -6.12 12.75
C TYR A 238 9.09 -4.64 13.09
N ILE A 239 8.28 -3.85 12.40
CA ILE A 239 8.13 -2.40 12.61
C ILE A 239 6.70 -2.13 13.10
N ALA A 240 6.58 -1.37 14.18
CA ALA A 240 5.31 -0.90 14.73
C ALA A 240 5.40 0.59 15.09
N GLU A 241 5.41 1.45 14.06
CA GLU A 241 5.68 2.89 14.20
C GLU A 241 4.44 3.68 14.64
N CYS A 242 4.29 3.93 15.95
CA CYS A 242 3.13 4.59 16.57
C CYS A 242 1.79 3.84 16.37
N VAL A 243 1.84 2.52 16.54
CA VAL A 243 0.69 1.62 16.34
C VAL A 243 0.22 1.00 17.65
N LEU A 244 1.13 0.55 18.51
CA LEU A 244 0.82 -0.16 19.76
C LEU A 244 0.69 0.78 20.98
N VAL A 245 0.37 2.05 20.75
CA VAL A 245 0.37 3.12 21.77
C VAL A 245 -0.95 3.21 22.56
#